data_AF-A0A2G8L7P6-F1
#
_entry.id   AF-A0A2G8L7P6-F1
#
_cell.length_a   1.000
_cell.length_b   1.000
_cell.length_c   1.000
_cell.angle_alpha   90.00
_cell.angle_beta   90.00
_cell.angle_gamma   90.00
#
_symmetry.space_group_name_H-M   'P 1'
#
loop_
_entity.id
_entity.type
_entity.pdbx_description
1 polymer ?
#
loop_
_entity_poly.entity_id
_entity_poly.type
_entity_poly.pdbx_seq_one_letter_code
_entity_poly.pdbx_strand_id
1 'polypeptide(L)'
;MAKNGNSGEIDEGLYSRQLYVLGHEAMKRMGLSNVLISGMKGLGIEIAKNVVLAGVKSVTIHDEGNVALADLSSQFFLQEKDIGKNRADVSCSRLTELNSYVPVSPHTKPLNEEFLKKFQVVVLTESSLEAQVKIGEFCHTQGIQLIVACTRGLFGQIFCDFGDEFTVYDKTGEQPLSAMISAISKEAEGIVTCLDESRHGFESGDYVTFSEVQGMTELNSCEPRKIKVIGPYTFSVGDTTGLSDYKRGGIVTQVNMPSTVSFTLLNLKDLDSCTLVSRLCTNTSKSVEVYQNQETSQRDQFHLWRKAKVEEVDEKLLELLAYNATGDICPMQAVIGGIAAQEVMKACSGKFNPIKQWLYFDSLECYPEEGELTEADCKTTSDRYQNQVSVMGAEFQKKLGNQKYFMVGSGAIGCELLKNFAMIGLACSEDGCITITDMDIIEKSNLNRQFLFRPHDVQHPKSTRAAKAAVSMNPSLKIIPHQNRVGPETENIYNDEFFEGLTGVANALDNVEPVSMYMDRRCVYYRKSLLESGTLGTKGNVQVVLPFLTESYSSSQDPPEKSIPICTLKNFPNAIEHTIQWARDEFEGLFRNPQENVSLYIKYV
;
A
#
# COMPACT_ATOMS: atom_id res chain seq x y z
N MET A 1 -1.50 -28.31 14.20
CA MET A 1 -1.87 -27.45 15.34
C MET A 1 -0.62 -27.21 16.18
N ALA A 2 -0.09 -26.00 16.18
CA ALA A 2 0.92 -25.55 17.13
C ALA A 2 0.36 -24.30 17.81
N LYS A 3 -0.29 -24.49 18.95
CA LYS A 3 -0.39 -23.43 19.97
C LYS A 3 0.92 -23.54 20.75
N ASN A 4 1.78 -22.54 20.63
CA ASN A 4 2.79 -22.15 21.63
C ASN A 4 3.49 -20.88 21.13
N GLY A 5 2.84 -19.75 21.38
CA GLY A 5 3.48 -18.45 21.56
C GLY A 5 2.87 -17.88 22.83
N ASN A 6 3.71 -17.43 23.76
CA ASN A 6 3.26 -16.69 24.94
C ASN A 6 2.26 -15.61 24.50
N SER A 7 1.14 -15.47 25.21
CA SER A 7 0.16 -14.40 24.95
C SER A 7 0.84 -13.04 25.11
N GLY A 8 1.36 -12.49 24.01
CA GLY A 8 2.10 -11.22 23.98
C GLY A 8 3.31 -11.17 23.04
N GLU A 9 3.82 -12.30 22.54
CA GLU A 9 4.96 -12.31 21.60
C GLU A 9 4.51 -12.28 20.13
N ILE A 10 5.17 -11.44 19.32
CA ILE A 10 4.88 -11.29 17.88
C ILE A 10 5.38 -12.53 17.14
N ASP A 11 4.54 -13.12 16.28
CA ASP A 11 4.93 -14.23 15.41
C ASP A 11 5.83 -13.74 14.26
N GLU A 12 7.14 -13.71 14.51
CA GLU A 12 8.12 -13.27 13.51
C GLU A 12 8.09 -14.12 12.23
N GLY A 13 7.66 -15.37 12.30
CA GLY A 13 7.52 -16.23 11.12
C GLY A 13 6.40 -15.80 10.18
N LEU A 14 5.32 -15.19 10.72
CA LEU A 14 4.24 -14.62 9.91
C LEU A 14 4.57 -13.16 9.51
N TYR A 15 4.97 -12.33 10.46
CA TYR A 15 5.15 -10.89 10.27
C TYR A 15 6.57 -10.48 9.83
N SER A 16 7.46 -11.43 9.49
CA SER A 16 8.88 -11.19 9.15
C SER A 16 9.10 -9.96 8.27
N ARG A 17 8.43 -9.87 7.11
CA ARG A 17 8.64 -8.75 6.18
C ARG A 17 8.03 -7.44 6.67
N GLN A 18 6.92 -7.50 7.37
CA GLN A 18 6.28 -6.32 7.95
C GLN A 18 7.07 -5.75 9.13
N LEU A 19 7.75 -6.60 9.91
CA LEU A 19 8.63 -6.18 11.00
C LEU A 19 9.80 -5.32 10.50
N TYR A 20 10.34 -5.57 9.31
CA TYR A 20 11.37 -4.71 8.72
C TYR A 20 10.86 -3.32 8.33
N VAL A 21 9.54 -3.15 8.19
CA VAL A 21 8.91 -1.88 7.84
C VAL A 21 8.47 -1.13 9.10
N LEU A 22 7.79 -1.82 10.02
CA LEU A 22 7.17 -1.22 11.20
C LEU A 22 8.08 -1.27 12.44
N GLY A 23 8.83 -2.35 12.62
CA GLY A 23 9.57 -2.65 13.84
C GLY A 23 8.68 -3.22 14.96
N HIS A 24 9.30 -3.90 15.92
CA HIS A 24 8.61 -4.59 17.02
C HIS A 24 7.77 -3.65 17.87
N GLU A 25 8.26 -2.44 18.17
CA GLU A 25 7.55 -1.50 19.06
C GLU A 25 6.25 -0.97 18.44
N ALA A 26 6.25 -0.68 17.13
CA ALA A 26 5.04 -0.29 16.42
C ALA A 26 4.02 -1.45 16.38
N MET A 27 4.50 -2.66 16.10
CA MET A 27 3.67 -3.88 16.08
C MET A 27 3.06 -4.19 17.45
N LYS A 28 3.79 -4.00 18.55
CA LYS A 28 3.26 -4.16 19.92
C LYS A 28 2.11 -3.19 20.19
N ARG A 29 2.26 -1.91 19.79
CA ARG A 29 1.19 -0.91 19.94
C ARG A 29 -0.04 -1.27 19.10
N MET A 30 0.15 -1.70 17.86
CA MET A 30 -0.94 -2.20 17.00
C MET A 30 -1.67 -3.39 17.63
N GLY A 31 -0.94 -4.34 18.23
CA GLY A 31 -1.49 -5.50 18.92
C GLY A 31 -2.36 -5.17 20.16
N LEU A 32 -2.41 -3.90 20.58
CA LEU A 32 -3.27 -3.41 21.67
C LEU A 32 -4.50 -2.62 21.17
N SER A 33 -4.57 -2.30 19.88
CA SER A 33 -5.58 -1.41 19.29
C SER A 33 -6.75 -2.18 18.66
N ASN A 34 -7.97 -1.92 19.14
CA ASN A 34 -9.22 -2.32 18.51
C ASN A 34 -9.61 -1.30 17.43
N VAL A 35 -9.98 -1.80 16.26
CA VAL A 35 -10.37 -0.97 15.10
C VAL A 35 -11.81 -1.24 14.72
N LEU A 36 -12.61 -0.19 14.52
CA LEU A 36 -13.93 -0.26 13.89
C LEU A 36 -13.84 0.20 12.43
N ILE A 37 -14.43 -0.54 11.51
CA ILE A 37 -14.56 -0.16 10.10
C ILE A 37 -16.04 -0.20 9.72
N SER A 38 -16.60 0.95 9.34
CA SER A 38 -18.02 1.13 9.05
C SER A 38 -18.27 1.36 7.55
N GLY A 39 -19.07 0.48 6.97
CA GLY A 39 -19.33 0.33 5.54
C GLY A 39 -18.51 -0.83 4.96
N MET A 40 -19.16 -1.86 4.42
CA MET A 40 -18.55 -3.13 3.97
C MET A 40 -18.78 -3.41 2.47
N LYS A 41 -18.81 -2.35 1.66
CA LYS A 41 -18.62 -2.41 0.20
C LYS A 41 -17.14 -2.58 -0.16
N GLY A 42 -16.77 -2.38 -1.42
CA GLY A 42 -15.39 -2.49 -1.92
C GLY A 42 -14.34 -1.77 -1.07
N LEU A 43 -14.55 -0.48 -0.76
CA LEU A 43 -13.60 0.30 0.02
C LEU A 43 -13.38 -0.28 1.42
N GLY A 44 -14.49 -0.55 2.10
CA GLY A 44 -14.48 -1.09 3.46
C GLY A 44 -13.80 -2.45 3.55
N ILE A 45 -14.07 -3.35 2.59
CA ILE A 45 -13.47 -4.68 2.61
C ILE A 45 -11.97 -4.63 2.33
N GLU A 46 -11.53 -3.73 1.46
CA GLU A 46 -10.10 -3.54 1.18
C GLU A 46 -9.36 -3.02 2.42
N ILE A 47 -9.92 -2.01 3.10
CA ILE A 47 -9.35 -1.51 4.37
C ILE A 47 -9.30 -2.63 5.41
N ALA A 48 -10.41 -3.34 5.60
CA ALA A 48 -10.50 -4.43 6.57
C ALA A 48 -9.51 -5.56 6.29
N LYS A 49 -9.35 -5.98 5.02
CA LYS A 49 -8.35 -6.97 4.60
C LYS A 49 -6.96 -6.56 5.08
N ASN A 50 -6.54 -5.34 4.75
CA ASN A 50 -5.19 -4.86 5.07
C ASN A 50 -4.99 -4.70 6.59
N VAL A 51 -5.97 -4.17 7.31
CA VAL A 51 -5.90 -4.00 8.78
C VAL A 51 -5.86 -5.35 9.51
N VAL A 52 -6.61 -6.35 9.05
CA VAL A 52 -6.57 -7.71 9.60
C VAL A 52 -5.21 -8.36 9.35
N LEU A 53 -4.67 -8.25 8.12
CA LEU A 53 -3.34 -8.78 7.80
C LEU A 53 -2.22 -8.08 8.57
N ALA A 54 -2.40 -6.79 8.89
CA ALA A 54 -1.43 -6.00 9.65
C ALA A 54 -1.28 -6.45 11.11
N GLY A 55 -2.25 -7.16 11.69
CA GLY A 55 -2.11 -7.72 13.04
C GLY A 55 -2.48 -6.77 14.18
N VAL A 56 -3.59 -6.03 14.05
CA VAL A 56 -4.16 -5.25 15.17
C VAL A 56 -4.80 -6.15 16.24
N LYS A 57 -5.17 -5.62 17.41
CA LYS A 57 -5.79 -6.42 18.48
C LYS A 57 -7.08 -7.10 18.07
N SER A 58 -7.99 -6.36 17.43
CA SER A 58 -9.26 -6.87 16.92
C SER A 58 -9.84 -5.91 15.89
N VAL A 59 -10.64 -6.46 14.98
CA VAL A 59 -11.38 -5.66 13.99
C VAL A 59 -12.87 -5.90 14.18
N THR A 60 -13.64 -4.83 14.29
CA THR A 60 -15.10 -4.89 14.19
C THR A 60 -15.52 -4.28 12.87
N ILE A 61 -16.26 -5.04 12.08
CA ILE A 61 -16.82 -4.56 10.81
C ILE A 61 -18.29 -4.22 11.00
N HIS A 62 -18.71 -3.05 10.52
CA HIS A 62 -20.06 -2.55 10.66
C HIS A 62 -20.69 -2.30 9.29
N ASP A 63 -21.92 -2.78 9.09
CA ASP A 63 -22.77 -2.38 7.96
C ASP A 63 -24.23 -2.68 8.29
N GLU A 64 -25.14 -1.74 8.04
CA GLU A 64 -26.59 -1.94 8.21
C GLU A 64 -27.25 -2.47 6.93
N GLY A 65 -26.58 -2.33 5.79
CA GLY A 65 -27.11 -2.67 4.48
C GLY A 65 -26.90 -4.13 4.09
N ASN A 66 -27.75 -4.57 3.16
CA ASN A 66 -27.67 -5.89 2.56
C ASN A 66 -26.83 -5.86 1.28
N VAL A 67 -26.27 -7.02 0.95
CA VAL A 67 -25.55 -7.27 -0.30
C VAL A 67 -26.50 -7.00 -1.47
N ALA A 68 -26.10 -6.06 -2.32
CA ALA A 68 -26.71 -5.82 -3.62
C ALA A 68 -25.79 -6.36 -4.73
N LEU A 69 -26.36 -6.62 -5.92
CA LEU A 69 -25.57 -7.02 -7.09
C LEU A 69 -24.47 -6.00 -7.40
N ALA A 70 -24.73 -4.72 -7.12
CA ALA A 70 -23.83 -3.59 -7.39
C ALA A 70 -22.54 -3.67 -6.57
N ASP A 71 -22.61 -4.26 -5.37
CA ASP A 71 -21.47 -4.39 -4.48
C ASP A 71 -20.43 -5.39 -5.05
N LEU A 72 -20.83 -6.32 -5.94
CA LEU A 72 -19.94 -7.35 -6.50
C LEU A 72 -18.94 -6.80 -7.53
N SER A 73 -19.05 -5.53 -7.95
CA SER A 73 -18.11 -4.87 -8.86
C SER A 73 -16.72 -4.69 -8.22
N SER A 74 -16.64 -4.64 -6.89
CA SER A 74 -15.38 -4.46 -6.18
C SER A 74 -15.25 -5.23 -4.86
N GLN A 75 -16.36 -5.71 -4.28
CA GLN A 75 -16.33 -6.49 -3.05
C GLN A 75 -16.02 -7.96 -3.35
N PHE A 76 -14.74 -8.30 -3.31
CA PHE A 76 -14.17 -9.60 -3.68
C PHE A 76 -14.48 -10.79 -2.74
N PHE A 77 -15.17 -10.56 -1.62
CA PHE A 77 -15.65 -11.59 -0.70
C PHE A 77 -17.14 -11.93 -0.87
N LEU A 78 -17.91 -11.07 -1.53
CA LEU A 78 -19.33 -11.34 -1.78
C LEU A 78 -19.51 -12.21 -3.03
N GLN A 79 -20.52 -13.07 -3.00
CA GLN A 79 -20.96 -13.87 -4.15
C GLN A 79 -22.43 -13.57 -4.45
N GLU A 80 -22.89 -13.92 -5.65
CA GLU A 80 -24.28 -13.69 -6.05
C GLU A 80 -25.29 -14.37 -5.10
N LYS A 81 -24.93 -15.52 -4.54
CA LYS A 81 -25.74 -16.25 -3.54
C LYS A 81 -25.90 -15.51 -2.19
N ASP A 82 -25.15 -14.43 -1.98
CA ASP A 82 -25.17 -13.64 -0.75
C ASP A 82 -26.07 -12.41 -0.86
N ILE A 83 -26.59 -12.11 -2.05
CA ILE A 83 -27.55 -11.02 -2.28
C ILE A 83 -28.72 -11.12 -1.31
N GLY A 84 -29.03 -9.99 -0.67
CA GLY A 84 -30.09 -9.88 0.34
C GLY A 84 -29.66 -10.20 1.78
N LYS A 85 -28.46 -10.76 2.01
CA LYS A 85 -27.89 -10.92 3.36
C LYS A 85 -27.14 -9.67 3.79
N ASN A 86 -26.90 -9.47 5.08
CA ASN A 86 -26.11 -8.34 5.56
C ASN A 86 -24.63 -8.45 5.13
N ARG A 87 -24.04 -7.34 4.66
CA ARG A 87 -22.66 -7.32 4.15
C ARG A 87 -21.59 -7.64 5.21
N ALA A 88 -21.75 -7.12 6.43
CA ALA A 88 -20.80 -7.36 7.52
C ALA A 88 -20.85 -8.82 7.99
N ASP A 89 -22.03 -9.39 8.16
CA ASP A 89 -22.20 -10.79 8.59
C ASP A 89 -21.55 -11.77 7.60
N VAL A 90 -21.81 -11.60 6.30
CA VAL A 90 -21.25 -12.47 5.25
C VAL A 90 -19.73 -12.35 5.18
N SER A 91 -19.20 -11.12 5.27
CA SER A 91 -17.77 -10.84 5.11
C SER A 91 -16.91 -11.29 6.30
N CYS A 92 -17.51 -11.36 7.50
CA CYS A 92 -16.79 -11.65 8.75
C CYS A 92 -16.00 -12.96 8.71
N SER A 93 -16.62 -14.03 8.21
CA SER A 93 -15.98 -15.36 8.14
C SER A 93 -14.69 -15.32 7.30
N ARG A 94 -14.74 -14.72 6.12
CA ARG A 94 -13.60 -14.64 5.19
C ARG A 94 -12.48 -13.74 5.69
N LEU A 95 -12.81 -12.64 6.36
CA LEU A 95 -11.81 -11.79 7.02
C LEU A 95 -11.13 -12.52 8.17
N THR A 96 -11.88 -13.26 8.98
CA THR A 96 -11.33 -14.04 10.11
C THR A 96 -10.28 -15.07 9.64
N GLU A 97 -10.45 -15.62 8.45
CA GLU A 97 -9.49 -16.58 7.88
C GLU A 97 -8.16 -15.96 7.44
N LEU A 98 -8.09 -14.64 7.24
CA LEU A 98 -6.86 -13.96 6.80
C LEU A 98 -5.77 -13.99 7.88
N ASN A 99 -6.15 -13.85 9.15
CA ASN A 99 -5.20 -13.76 10.24
C ASN A 99 -5.77 -14.36 11.53
N SER A 100 -5.26 -15.53 11.94
CA SER A 100 -5.71 -16.22 13.15
C SER A 100 -5.43 -15.47 14.45
N TYR A 101 -4.58 -14.44 14.42
CA TYR A 101 -4.28 -13.60 15.58
C TYR A 101 -5.24 -12.43 15.76
N VAL A 102 -6.03 -12.09 14.74
CA VAL A 102 -6.92 -10.92 14.74
C VAL A 102 -8.38 -11.39 14.75
N PRO A 103 -9.07 -11.41 15.89
CA PRO A 103 -10.49 -11.69 15.92
C PRO A 103 -11.26 -10.60 15.15
N VAL A 104 -12.17 -11.05 14.27
CA VAL A 104 -13.07 -10.18 13.51
C VAL A 104 -14.50 -10.42 14.00
N SER A 105 -15.25 -9.35 14.25
CA SER A 105 -16.66 -9.44 14.65
C SER A 105 -17.56 -8.53 13.81
N PRO A 106 -18.77 -8.97 13.43
CA PRO A 106 -19.71 -8.12 12.71
C PRO A 106 -20.59 -7.31 13.67
N HIS A 107 -20.99 -6.12 13.23
CA HIS A 107 -21.99 -5.29 13.88
C HIS A 107 -23.00 -4.79 12.84
N THR A 108 -24.28 -5.01 13.10
CA THR A 108 -25.37 -4.73 12.13
C THR A 108 -26.41 -3.75 12.68
N LYS A 109 -26.12 -3.13 13.82
CA LYS A 109 -26.99 -2.14 14.47
C LYS A 109 -26.42 -0.73 14.29
N PRO A 110 -27.26 0.32 14.38
CA PRO A 110 -26.79 1.70 14.34
C PRO A 110 -25.68 1.98 15.36
N LEU A 111 -24.65 2.69 14.91
CA LEU A 111 -23.55 3.12 15.76
C LEU A 111 -24.04 4.12 16.81
N ASN A 112 -23.57 3.94 18.03
CA ASN A 112 -23.81 4.87 19.14
C ASN A 112 -22.52 5.14 19.91
N GLU A 113 -22.51 6.22 20.67
CA GLU A 113 -21.35 6.71 21.40
C GLU A 113 -20.75 5.70 22.38
N GLU A 114 -21.59 4.94 23.10
CA GLU A 114 -21.12 3.91 24.04
C GLU A 114 -20.39 2.77 23.32
N PHE A 115 -20.87 2.41 22.13
CA PHE A 115 -20.20 1.42 21.30
C PHE A 115 -18.86 1.92 20.76
N LEU A 116 -18.80 3.18 20.30
CA LEU A 116 -17.58 3.78 19.74
C LEU A 116 -16.42 3.85 20.75
N LYS A 117 -16.69 4.05 22.04
CA LYS A 117 -15.67 4.09 23.12
C LYS A 117 -14.82 2.82 23.25
N LYS A 118 -15.20 1.72 22.61
CA LYS A 118 -14.46 0.45 22.64
C LYS A 118 -13.24 0.43 21.72
N PHE A 119 -13.14 1.40 20.81
CA PHE A 119 -12.18 1.43 19.73
C PHE A 119 -11.15 2.53 19.90
N GLN A 120 -9.94 2.27 19.44
CA GLN A 120 -8.86 3.26 19.35
C GLN A 120 -8.94 4.00 18.01
N VAL A 121 -9.36 3.29 16.96
CA VAL A 121 -9.52 3.83 15.60
C VAL A 121 -10.90 3.52 15.06
N VAL A 122 -11.55 4.51 14.45
CA VAL A 122 -12.82 4.39 13.74
C VAL A 122 -12.62 4.82 12.29
N VAL A 123 -12.95 3.92 11.36
CA VAL A 123 -12.92 4.17 9.91
C VAL A 123 -14.34 4.24 9.37
N LEU A 124 -14.66 5.28 8.60
CA LEU A 124 -15.95 5.46 7.92
C LEU A 124 -15.75 5.47 6.40
N THR A 125 -16.42 4.58 5.65
CA THR A 125 -16.25 4.48 4.18
C THR A 125 -17.50 4.84 3.35
N GLU A 126 -18.69 4.69 3.95
CA GLU A 126 -19.99 4.84 3.26
C GLU A 126 -21.01 5.54 4.18
N SER A 127 -20.61 6.66 4.79
CA SER A 127 -21.44 7.42 5.74
C SER A 127 -21.84 8.79 5.18
N SER A 128 -23.01 9.29 5.58
CA SER A 128 -23.41 10.66 5.23
C SER A 128 -22.53 11.69 5.93
N LEU A 129 -22.42 12.90 5.37
CA LEU A 129 -21.64 13.98 5.97
C LEU A 129 -22.11 14.30 7.39
N GLU A 130 -23.41 14.26 7.62
CA GLU A 130 -24.03 14.50 8.92
C GLU A 130 -23.58 13.46 9.96
N ALA A 131 -23.52 12.18 9.56
CA ALA A 131 -23.01 11.11 10.40
C ALA A 131 -21.50 11.26 10.64
N GLN A 132 -20.73 11.62 9.61
CA GLN A 132 -19.28 11.85 9.71
C GLN A 132 -18.96 12.98 10.69
N VAL A 133 -19.64 14.12 10.60
CA VAL A 133 -19.46 15.27 11.50
C VAL A 133 -19.81 14.87 12.93
N LYS A 134 -20.98 14.26 13.16
CA LYS A 134 -21.42 13.84 14.49
C LYS A 134 -20.47 12.83 15.13
N ILE A 135 -20.08 11.80 14.39
CA ILE A 135 -19.15 10.78 14.88
C ILE A 135 -17.76 11.38 15.07
N GLY A 136 -17.33 12.26 14.18
CA GLY A 136 -16.02 12.91 14.25
C GLY A 136 -15.87 13.83 15.46
N GLU A 137 -16.86 14.67 15.74
CA GLU A 137 -16.90 15.49 16.96
C GLU A 137 -16.78 14.64 18.22
N PHE A 138 -17.52 13.54 18.28
CA PHE A 138 -17.45 12.60 19.39
C PHE A 138 -16.08 11.94 19.50
N CYS A 139 -15.56 11.39 18.40
CA CYS A 139 -14.27 10.70 18.36
C CYS A 139 -13.14 11.62 18.83
N HIS A 140 -13.05 12.82 18.26
CA HIS A 140 -12.04 13.81 18.62
C HIS A 140 -12.10 14.17 20.12
N THR A 141 -13.30 14.43 20.65
CA THR A 141 -13.50 14.75 22.07
C THR A 141 -13.12 13.59 23.00
N GLN A 142 -13.24 12.34 22.54
CA GLN A 142 -12.90 11.14 23.32
C GLN A 142 -11.46 10.65 23.07
N GLY A 143 -10.67 11.33 22.22
CA GLY A 143 -9.33 10.87 21.83
C GLY A 143 -9.34 9.59 20.99
N ILE A 144 -10.43 9.31 20.27
CA ILE A 144 -10.55 8.21 19.31
C ILE A 144 -10.10 8.74 17.95
N GLN A 145 -9.20 8.02 17.30
CA GLN A 145 -8.65 8.41 16.00
C GLN A 145 -9.68 8.12 14.90
N LEU A 146 -10.00 9.12 14.10
CA LEU A 146 -10.97 9.03 13.01
C LEU A 146 -10.28 9.01 11.65
N ILE A 147 -10.74 8.12 10.79
CA ILE A 147 -10.41 8.12 9.36
C ILE A 147 -11.73 8.06 8.58
N VAL A 148 -11.90 8.96 7.63
CA VAL A 148 -13.02 8.91 6.67
C VAL A 148 -12.43 8.69 5.29
N ALA A 149 -12.86 7.66 4.59
CA ALA A 149 -12.46 7.42 3.21
C ALA A 149 -13.71 7.32 2.33
N CYS A 150 -13.64 7.71 1.07
CA CYS A 150 -14.75 7.52 0.13
C CYS A 150 -14.21 7.38 -1.28
N THR A 151 -14.89 6.60 -2.09
CA THR A 151 -14.64 6.43 -3.52
C THR A 151 -15.93 6.63 -4.31
N ARG A 152 -15.85 7.31 -5.45
CA ARG A 152 -16.98 7.55 -6.37
C ARG A 152 -16.44 7.49 -7.80
N GLY A 153 -16.64 6.35 -8.46
CA GLY A 153 -16.04 6.08 -9.78
C GLY A 153 -14.53 6.27 -9.73
N LEU A 154 -14.03 7.19 -10.57
CA LEU A 154 -12.59 7.52 -10.66
C LEU A 154 -12.10 8.55 -9.63
N PHE A 155 -12.92 8.91 -8.63
CA PHE A 155 -12.55 9.84 -7.55
C PHE A 155 -12.42 9.13 -6.21
N GLY A 156 -11.53 9.63 -5.37
CA GLY A 156 -11.25 9.15 -4.03
C GLY A 156 -10.93 10.29 -3.06
N GLN A 157 -11.30 10.12 -1.80
CA GLN A 157 -10.90 11.03 -0.73
C GLN A 157 -10.56 10.27 0.56
N ILE A 158 -9.65 10.84 1.34
CA ILE A 158 -9.34 10.41 2.71
C ILE A 158 -9.25 11.66 3.60
N PHE A 159 -9.83 11.58 4.79
CA PHE A 159 -9.68 12.53 5.87
C PHE A 159 -9.16 11.82 7.12
N CYS A 160 -8.19 12.42 7.81
CA CYS A 160 -7.68 11.91 9.08
C CYS A 160 -7.80 12.97 10.18
N ASP A 161 -8.25 12.51 11.35
CA ASP A 161 -8.27 13.29 12.60
C ASP A 161 -7.82 12.40 13.76
N PHE A 162 -6.58 12.60 14.22
CA PHE A 162 -5.99 11.84 15.33
C PHE A 162 -5.94 12.63 16.64
N GLY A 163 -6.75 13.69 16.74
CA GLY A 163 -6.87 14.55 17.94
C GLY A 163 -5.84 15.68 18.01
N ASP A 164 -5.95 16.47 19.07
CA ASP A 164 -5.14 17.68 19.28
C ASP A 164 -3.65 17.39 19.52
N GLU A 165 -3.30 16.22 20.06
CA GLU A 165 -1.95 15.87 20.49
C GLU A 165 -1.55 14.46 20.07
N PHE A 166 -1.44 14.20 18.76
CA PHE A 166 -0.98 12.92 18.25
C PHE A 166 0.55 12.82 18.23
N THR A 167 1.13 11.83 18.91
CA THR A 167 2.60 11.62 18.93
C THR A 167 3.05 10.73 17.78
N VAL A 168 3.94 11.26 16.94
CA VAL A 168 4.66 10.52 15.90
C VAL A 168 6.08 10.25 16.38
N TYR A 169 6.43 8.98 16.59
CA TYR A 169 7.74 8.54 17.08
C TYR A 169 8.80 8.46 15.98
N ASP A 170 8.38 8.23 14.75
CA ASP A 170 9.24 8.11 13.58
C ASP A 170 8.48 8.64 12.38
N LYS A 171 8.93 9.75 11.80
CA LYS A 171 8.19 10.47 10.76
C LYS A 171 8.35 9.85 9.38
N THR A 172 9.54 9.34 9.08
CA THR A 172 9.94 8.94 7.72
C THR A 172 10.01 7.44 7.57
N GLY A 173 10.31 6.71 8.66
CA GLY A 173 10.62 5.28 8.58
C GLY A 173 12.02 4.94 8.10
N GLU A 174 12.81 5.96 7.77
CA GLU A 174 14.19 5.76 7.33
C GLU A 174 15.06 5.36 8.51
N GLN A 175 16.04 4.51 8.24
CA GLN A 175 17.00 4.11 9.28
C GLN A 175 17.84 5.33 9.69
N PRO A 176 18.08 5.53 11.00
CA PRO A 176 18.91 6.64 11.47
C PRO A 176 20.27 6.64 10.79
N LEU A 177 20.66 7.78 10.24
CA LEU A 177 21.95 7.93 9.56
C LEU A 177 23.10 7.89 10.57
N SER A 178 24.25 7.40 10.12
CA SER A 178 25.48 7.36 10.91
C SER A 178 26.68 7.74 10.06
N ALA A 179 27.64 8.45 10.67
CA ALA A 179 28.87 8.87 10.01
C ALA A 179 30.07 8.81 10.97
N MET A 180 31.24 8.49 10.41
CA MET A 180 32.51 8.51 11.16
C MET A 180 33.07 9.93 11.22
N ILE A 181 33.59 10.29 12.39
CA ILE A 181 34.10 11.62 12.70
C ILE A 181 35.60 11.69 12.44
N SER A 182 35.99 12.73 11.72
CA SER A 182 37.39 13.10 11.48
C SER A 182 37.89 14.09 12.53
N ALA A 183 37.11 15.14 12.80
CA ALA A 183 37.45 16.18 13.76
C ALA A 183 36.21 16.82 14.41
N ILE A 184 36.40 17.36 15.62
CA ILE A 184 35.42 18.21 16.31
C ILE A 184 36.15 19.45 16.82
N SER A 185 35.70 20.64 16.42
CA SER A 185 36.28 21.90 16.91
C SER A 185 35.75 22.24 18.30
N LYS A 186 36.51 23.07 19.03
CA LYS A 186 36.16 23.56 20.36
C LYS A 186 35.88 25.06 20.31
N GLU A 187 34.62 25.39 20.06
CA GLU A 187 34.15 26.75 19.86
C GLU A 187 32.65 26.88 20.20
N ALA A 188 32.12 28.11 20.17
CA ALA A 188 30.73 28.39 20.54
C ALA A 188 29.72 27.72 19.59
N GLU A 189 30.14 27.48 18.35
CA GLU A 189 29.41 26.71 17.34
C GLU A 189 30.31 25.56 16.87
N GLY A 190 30.47 24.55 17.72
CA GLY A 190 31.35 23.40 17.47
C GLY A 190 31.03 22.72 16.15
N ILE A 191 32.03 22.62 15.29
CA ILE A 191 31.95 22.05 13.95
C ILE A 191 32.44 20.60 14.03
N VAL A 192 31.57 19.68 13.61
CA VAL A 192 31.92 18.28 13.38
C VAL A 192 32.24 18.10 11.91
N THR A 193 33.41 17.52 11.63
CA THR A 193 33.86 17.13 10.29
C THR A 193 33.83 15.62 10.18
N CYS A 194 33.11 15.09 9.19
CA CYS A 194 33.05 13.66 8.87
C CYS A 194 34.24 13.24 7.99
N LEU A 195 34.51 11.94 7.90
CA LEU A 195 35.54 11.42 6.98
C LEU A 195 35.20 11.73 5.51
N ASP A 196 36.22 12.12 4.73
CA ASP A 196 36.11 12.68 3.37
C ASP A 196 35.44 11.75 2.34
N GLU A 197 35.44 10.44 2.57
CA GLU A 197 34.89 9.45 1.63
C GLU A 197 33.39 9.18 1.82
N SER A 198 32.77 9.74 2.86
CA SER A 198 31.34 9.51 3.17
C SER A 198 30.63 10.81 3.53
N ARG A 199 29.65 11.22 2.71
CA ARG A 199 28.71 12.29 3.07
C ARG A 199 27.90 11.84 4.28
N HIS A 200 27.63 12.75 5.21
CA HIS A 200 26.85 12.41 6.40
C HIS A 200 25.35 12.22 6.13
N GLY A 201 24.82 12.88 5.09
CA GLY A 201 23.41 12.74 4.69
C GLY A 201 22.38 13.43 5.61
N PHE A 202 22.78 13.91 6.80
CA PHE A 202 21.90 14.68 7.68
C PHE A 202 21.35 15.97 7.06
N GLU A 203 20.24 16.45 7.63
CA GLU A 203 19.57 17.72 7.31
C GLU A 203 19.62 18.70 8.49
N SER A 204 19.49 20.00 8.20
CA SER A 204 19.46 21.01 9.27
C SER A 204 18.20 20.86 10.12
N GLY A 205 18.38 20.74 11.43
CA GLY A 205 17.29 20.50 12.38
C GLY A 205 17.17 19.05 12.83
N ASP A 206 17.94 18.13 12.26
CA ASP A 206 18.14 16.80 12.80
C ASP A 206 18.76 16.84 14.20
N TYR A 207 18.59 15.74 14.93
CA TYR A 207 19.21 15.54 16.23
C TYR A 207 20.19 14.38 16.14
N VAL A 208 21.32 14.50 16.82
CA VAL A 208 22.37 13.48 16.82
C VAL A 208 22.90 13.20 18.22
N THR A 209 23.46 12.00 18.41
CA THR A 209 24.27 11.62 19.56
C THR A 209 25.61 11.05 19.08
N PHE A 210 26.56 10.88 19.99
CA PHE A 210 27.94 10.48 19.67
C PHE A 210 28.35 9.23 20.43
N SER A 211 29.26 8.46 19.86
CA SER A 211 29.94 7.35 20.53
C SER A 211 31.40 7.30 20.11
N GLU A 212 32.24 6.68 20.94
CA GLU A 212 33.67 6.41 20.65
C GLU A 212 34.55 7.65 20.37
N VAL A 213 34.08 8.86 20.70
CA VAL A 213 34.88 10.09 20.60
C VAL A 213 35.97 10.05 21.66
N GLN A 214 37.24 10.14 21.25
CA GLN A 214 38.39 10.21 22.16
C GLN A 214 38.84 11.66 22.34
N GLY A 215 39.15 12.04 23.59
CA GLY A 215 39.52 13.41 23.96
C GLY A 215 38.33 14.20 24.48
N MET A 216 37.31 14.41 23.63
CA MET A 216 36.06 15.11 23.95
C MET A 216 34.97 14.11 24.39
N THR A 217 35.24 13.35 25.45
CA THR A 217 34.42 12.19 25.86
C THR A 217 33.04 12.56 26.38
N GLU A 218 32.82 13.82 26.77
CA GLU A 218 31.55 14.35 27.25
C GLU A 218 30.44 14.33 26.19
N LEU A 219 30.82 14.22 24.90
CA LEU A 219 29.87 14.02 23.82
C LEU A 219 29.34 12.58 23.74
N ASN A 220 30.09 11.60 24.25
CA ASN A 220 29.70 10.20 24.14
C ASN A 220 28.40 9.94 24.93
N SER A 221 27.40 9.40 24.23
CA SER A 221 26.06 9.14 24.76
C SER A 221 25.40 10.39 25.35
N CYS A 222 25.70 11.57 24.82
CA CYS A 222 25.04 12.79 25.23
C CYS A 222 23.57 12.78 24.82
N GLU A 223 22.77 13.60 25.51
CA GLU A 223 21.41 13.93 25.08
C GLU A 223 21.41 14.40 23.62
N PRO A 224 20.39 14.05 22.82
CA PRO A 224 20.35 14.39 21.40
C PRO A 224 20.52 15.89 21.18
N ARG A 225 21.52 16.26 20.39
CA ARG A 225 21.84 17.66 20.06
C ARG A 225 21.32 18.00 18.67
N LYS A 226 20.61 19.13 18.57
CA LYS A 226 20.13 19.65 17.28
C LYS A 226 21.31 20.14 16.46
N ILE A 227 21.37 19.75 15.19
CA ILE A 227 22.46 20.12 14.28
C ILE A 227 22.04 21.17 13.25
N LYS A 228 23.04 21.86 12.70
CA LYS A 228 22.91 22.73 11.53
C LYS A 228 23.93 22.33 10.48
N VAL A 229 23.46 21.88 9.33
CA VAL A 229 24.32 21.43 8.22
C VAL A 229 25.03 22.64 7.61
N ILE A 230 26.35 22.53 7.44
CA ILE A 230 27.21 23.58 6.84
C ILE A 230 27.62 23.18 5.43
N GLY A 231 27.90 21.90 5.22
CA GLY A 231 28.24 21.32 3.91
C GLY A 231 27.97 19.82 3.90
N PRO A 232 28.37 19.09 2.85
CA PRO A 232 28.12 17.65 2.73
C PRO A 232 28.93 16.76 3.70
N TYR A 233 29.96 17.33 4.34
CA TYR A 233 30.87 16.65 5.26
C TYR A 233 30.97 17.34 6.62
N THR A 234 30.26 18.45 6.83
CA THR A 234 30.42 19.28 8.03
C THR A 234 29.09 19.83 8.53
N PHE A 235 28.92 19.85 9.85
CA PHE A 235 27.75 20.41 10.52
C PHE A 235 28.12 21.00 11.89
N SER A 236 27.35 21.99 12.38
CA SER A 236 27.46 22.51 13.74
C SER A 236 26.62 21.66 14.71
N VAL A 237 27.13 21.44 15.92
CA VAL A 237 26.48 20.75 17.05
C VAL A 237 26.24 21.68 18.26
N GLY A 238 26.36 22.99 18.05
CA GLY A 238 26.24 24.00 19.10
C GLY A 238 27.49 24.09 19.99
N ASP A 239 27.34 24.62 21.20
CA ASP A 239 28.48 24.97 22.05
C ASP A 239 29.30 23.75 22.52
N THR A 240 30.60 23.84 22.28
CA THR A 240 31.62 22.86 22.66
C THR A 240 32.75 23.47 23.50
N THR A 241 32.70 24.78 23.80
CA THR A 241 33.78 25.49 24.52
C THR A 241 34.08 24.91 25.90
N GLY A 242 33.06 24.42 26.60
CA GLY A 242 33.18 23.80 27.92
C GLY A 242 33.65 22.35 27.91
N LEU A 243 33.90 21.75 26.74
CA LEU A 243 34.26 20.33 26.61
C LEU A 243 35.78 20.13 26.55
N SER A 244 36.23 18.90 26.80
CA SER A 244 37.63 18.52 26.63
C SER A 244 38.07 18.59 25.17
N ASP A 245 39.39 18.71 24.92
CA ASP A 245 39.91 18.81 23.56
C ASP A 245 39.75 17.47 22.82
N TYR A 246 39.22 17.53 21.59
CA TYR A 246 39.12 16.37 20.71
C TYR A 246 40.51 15.81 20.38
N LYS A 247 40.62 14.47 20.34
CA LYS A 247 41.85 13.78 19.96
C LYS A 247 41.71 13.02 18.64
N ARG A 248 40.74 12.09 18.56
CA ARG A 248 40.53 11.23 17.38
C ARG A 248 39.25 10.40 17.51
N GLY A 249 38.81 9.87 16.37
CA GLY A 249 37.75 8.87 16.28
C GLY A 249 36.37 9.39 16.70
N GLY A 250 35.40 8.50 16.63
CA GLY A 250 34.04 8.78 17.01
C GLY A 250 33.06 8.53 15.88
N ILE A 251 31.83 8.24 16.27
CA ILE A 251 30.70 7.98 15.39
C ILE A 251 29.60 8.94 15.83
N VAL A 252 29.02 9.64 14.86
CA VAL A 252 27.79 10.41 15.05
C VAL A 252 26.63 9.58 14.52
N THR A 253 25.54 9.51 15.30
CA THR A 253 24.33 8.77 14.93
C THR A 253 23.11 9.68 15.09
N GLN A 254 22.26 9.73 14.07
CA GLN A 254 21.00 10.45 14.10
C GLN A 254 20.06 9.85 15.15
N VAL A 255 19.28 10.70 15.80
CA VAL A 255 18.24 10.30 16.75
C VAL A 255 16.90 10.85 16.27
N ASN A 256 15.98 9.94 16.00
CA ASN A 256 14.61 10.30 15.60
C ASN A 256 13.85 10.82 16.81
N MET A 257 13.67 12.13 16.88
CA MET A 257 12.92 12.77 17.96
C MET A 257 11.41 12.65 17.71
N PRO A 258 10.61 12.20 18.70
CA PRO A 258 9.17 12.21 18.61
C PRO A 258 8.64 13.63 18.34
N SER A 259 7.55 13.74 17.59
CA SER A 259 6.89 15.01 17.32
C SER A 259 5.39 14.91 17.54
N THR A 260 4.82 15.97 18.06
CA THR A 260 3.37 16.10 18.22
C THR A 260 2.75 16.73 16.97
N VAL A 261 1.68 16.11 16.47
CA VAL A 261 0.85 16.60 15.36
C VAL A 261 -0.55 16.88 15.90
N SER A 262 -1.00 18.11 15.76
CA SER A 262 -2.38 18.52 16.10
C SER A 262 -3.28 18.45 14.88
N PHE A 263 -4.44 17.81 15.01
CA PHE A 263 -5.49 17.72 14.01
C PHE A 263 -6.66 18.60 14.39
N THR A 264 -7.37 19.14 13.39
CA THR A 264 -8.61 19.87 13.60
C THR A 264 -9.82 18.97 13.37
N LEU A 265 -10.88 19.23 14.12
CA LEU A 265 -12.19 18.59 14.00
C LEU A 265 -12.74 18.67 12.57
N LEU A 266 -13.47 17.61 12.18
CA LEU A 266 -14.27 17.65 10.96
C LEU A 266 -15.49 18.58 11.14
N ASN A 267 -15.47 19.75 10.50
CA ASN A 267 -16.57 20.73 10.58
C ASN A 267 -17.12 21.09 9.20
N LEU A 268 -18.45 21.22 9.09
CA LEU A 268 -19.16 21.71 7.90
C LEU A 268 -18.65 23.06 7.37
N LYS A 269 -18.10 23.92 8.25
CA LYS A 269 -17.56 25.24 7.89
C LYS A 269 -16.18 25.16 7.22
N ASP A 270 -15.37 24.15 7.53
CA ASP A 270 -14.04 23.98 6.93
C ASP A 270 -14.12 23.33 5.54
N LEU A 271 -15.32 22.92 5.12
CA LEU A 271 -15.60 22.45 3.76
C LEU A 271 -15.68 23.58 2.72
N ASP A 272 -15.48 24.86 3.09
CA ASP A 272 -15.94 26.02 2.32
C ASP A 272 -15.07 26.49 1.14
N SER A 273 -14.01 25.78 0.71
CA SER A 273 -13.28 26.21 -0.51
C SER A 273 -12.69 25.09 -1.39
N CYS A 274 -12.31 23.94 -0.84
CA CYS A 274 -11.65 22.86 -1.62
C CYS A 274 -12.39 21.51 -1.60
N THR A 275 -13.59 21.42 -1.01
CA THR A 275 -14.22 20.11 -0.70
C THR A 275 -15.53 19.83 -1.43
N LEU A 276 -15.64 20.25 -2.70
CA LEU A 276 -16.79 19.89 -3.54
C LEU A 276 -16.99 18.37 -3.62
N VAL A 277 -15.90 17.60 -3.65
CA VAL A 277 -15.92 16.13 -3.60
C VAL A 277 -16.60 15.62 -2.32
N SER A 278 -16.29 16.18 -1.14
CA SER A 278 -16.85 15.75 0.15
C SER A 278 -18.36 15.99 0.25
N ARG A 279 -18.87 17.10 -0.29
CA ARG A 279 -20.31 17.41 -0.34
C ARG A 279 -21.08 16.53 -1.35
N LEU A 280 -20.41 16.09 -2.42
CA LEU A 280 -21.01 15.23 -3.46
C LEU A 280 -20.95 13.74 -3.13
N CYS A 281 -19.88 13.28 -2.46
CA CYS A 281 -19.74 11.92 -1.96
C CYS A 281 -20.84 11.51 -0.97
N THR A 282 -21.48 12.48 -0.32
CA THR A 282 -22.36 12.29 0.84
C THR A 282 -23.86 12.49 0.58
N ASN A 283 -24.27 13.09 -0.55
CA ASN A 283 -25.66 13.48 -0.84
C ASN A 283 -26.33 12.75 -2.03
N THR A 284 -25.83 11.57 -2.41
CA THR A 284 -26.23 10.86 -3.64
C THR A 284 -27.71 10.45 -3.70
N SER A 285 -28.38 10.20 -2.57
CA SER A 285 -29.80 9.84 -2.60
C SER A 285 -30.71 10.95 -3.14
N LYS A 286 -30.28 12.22 -3.09
CA LYS A 286 -31.03 13.35 -3.65
C LYS A 286 -30.42 13.87 -4.96
N SER A 287 -29.10 13.83 -5.14
CA SER A 287 -28.48 14.41 -6.35
C SER A 287 -28.68 13.58 -7.61
N VAL A 288 -28.85 12.25 -7.51
CA VAL A 288 -29.12 11.38 -8.67
C VAL A 288 -30.59 11.45 -9.11
N GLU A 289 -31.55 11.53 -8.18
CA GLU A 289 -32.97 11.78 -8.50
C GLU A 289 -33.18 13.16 -9.16
N VAL A 290 -32.36 14.15 -8.80
CA VAL A 290 -32.38 15.51 -9.37
C VAL A 290 -31.82 15.54 -10.79
N TYR A 291 -30.91 14.64 -11.16
CA TYR A 291 -30.37 14.55 -12.52
C TYR A 291 -31.27 13.70 -13.45
N GLN A 292 -31.91 12.65 -12.92
CA GLN A 292 -32.73 11.71 -13.71
C GLN A 292 -34.13 12.22 -14.04
N ASN A 293 -34.71 13.10 -13.22
CA ASN A 293 -36.01 13.71 -13.50
C ASN A 293 -35.80 15.05 -14.23
N GLN A 294 -35.93 15.04 -15.56
CA GLN A 294 -35.89 16.21 -16.45
C GLN A 294 -37.05 17.20 -16.24
N GLU A 295 -37.38 17.58 -14.99
CA GLU A 295 -38.25 18.72 -14.73
C GLU A 295 -37.43 19.99 -14.58
N THR A 296 -37.64 20.89 -15.53
CA THR A 296 -37.01 22.21 -15.72
C THR A 296 -37.16 23.18 -14.54
N SER A 297 -37.82 22.81 -13.44
CA SER A 297 -38.01 23.65 -12.25
C SER A 297 -37.02 23.38 -11.12
N GLN A 298 -35.98 22.56 -11.30
CA GLN A 298 -34.95 22.30 -10.27
C GLN A 298 -33.50 22.58 -10.71
N ARG A 299 -33.30 23.35 -11.78
CA ARG A 299 -32.06 24.12 -11.96
C ARG A 299 -31.75 25.00 -10.72
N ASP A 300 -32.74 25.27 -9.88
CA ASP A 300 -32.57 26.00 -8.63
C ASP A 300 -31.82 25.21 -7.52
N GLN A 301 -31.60 23.89 -7.63
CA GLN A 301 -30.75 23.17 -6.66
C GLN A 301 -29.24 23.36 -6.89
N PHE A 302 -28.84 23.84 -8.08
CA PHE A 302 -27.49 24.38 -8.31
C PHE A 302 -27.21 25.65 -7.47
N HIS A 303 -28.23 26.34 -6.95
CA HIS A 303 -28.02 27.52 -6.09
C HIS A 303 -27.46 27.19 -4.71
N LEU A 304 -27.56 25.95 -4.22
CA LEU A 304 -26.85 25.50 -3.01
C LEU A 304 -25.33 25.42 -3.24
N TRP A 305 -24.88 25.31 -4.50
CA TRP A 305 -23.47 25.15 -4.88
C TRP A 305 -22.75 26.50 -4.89
N ARG A 306 -23.46 27.59 -5.23
CA ARG A 306 -22.98 28.99 -5.13
C ARG A 306 -22.87 29.55 -3.70
N LYS A 307 -23.32 28.81 -2.68
CA LYS A 307 -23.12 29.20 -1.27
C LYS A 307 -21.72 28.90 -0.75
N ALA A 308 -20.97 28.00 -1.40
CA ALA A 308 -19.55 27.85 -1.14
C ALA A 308 -18.83 29.06 -1.75
N LYS A 309 -17.99 29.73 -0.96
CA LYS A 309 -17.20 30.89 -1.38
C LYS A 309 -16.01 30.44 -2.26
N VAL A 310 -16.30 29.73 -3.35
CA VAL A 310 -15.30 29.35 -4.35
C VAL A 310 -15.41 30.37 -5.47
N GLU A 311 -14.33 31.13 -5.70
CA GLU A 311 -14.33 32.25 -6.65
C GLU A 311 -14.45 31.79 -8.11
N GLU A 312 -14.00 30.56 -8.43
CA GLU A 312 -14.16 29.92 -9.74
C GLU A 312 -14.34 28.39 -9.57
N VAL A 313 -15.41 27.82 -10.14
CA VAL A 313 -15.71 26.38 -10.08
C VAL A 313 -15.54 25.79 -11.47
N ASP A 314 -14.77 24.71 -11.60
CA ASP A 314 -14.66 23.96 -12.84
C ASP A 314 -15.92 23.12 -13.07
N GLU A 315 -16.77 23.58 -13.99
CA GLU A 315 -18.04 22.93 -14.34
C GLU A 315 -17.82 21.54 -14.95
N LYS A 316 -16.77 21.33 -15.75
CA LYS A 316 -16.48 20.05 -16.40
C LYS A 316 -16.06 19.00 -15.38
N LEU A 317 -15.21 19.38 -14.42
CA LEU A 317 -14.81 18.51 -13.32
C LEU A 317 -16.03 18.09 -12.48
N LEU A 318 -16.97 19.00 -12.26
CA LEU A 318 -18.19 18.70 -11.54
C LEU A 318 -19.12 17.76 -12.26
N GLU A 319 -19.29 17.94 -13.57
CA GLU A 319 -20.06 17.03 -14.41
C GLU A 319 -19.46 15.62 -14.36
N LEU A 320 -18.14 15.49 -14.53
CA LEU A 320 -17.46 14.20 -14.44
C LEU A 320 -17.67 13.53 -13.08
N LEU A 321 -17.59 14.29 -11.99
CA LEU A 321 -17.87 13.78 -10.65
C LEU A 321 -19.32 13.32 -10.50
N ALA A 322 -20.28 14.05 -11.07
CA ALA A 322 -21.69 13.66 -11.08
C ALA A 322 -21.91 12.37 -11.89
N TYR A 323 -21.30 12.24 -13.06
CA TYR A 323 -21.37 11.03 -13.89
C TYR A 323 -20.73 9.82 -13.21
N ASN A 324 -19.68 10.04 -12.42
CA ASN A 324 -18.97 8.99 -11.68
C ASN A 324 -19.60 8.66 -10.32
N ALA A 325 -20.65 9.36 -9.87
CA ALA A 325 -21.11 9.32 -8.49
C ALA A 325 -21.61 7.94 -8.02
N THR A 326 -22.17 7.12 -8.92
CA THR A 326 -22.61 5.76 -8.61
C THR A 326 -21.53 4.70 -8.90
N GLY A 327 -20.41 5.12 -9.48
CA GLY A 327 -19.33 4.24 -9.90
C GLY A 327 -18.63 3.54 -8.75
N ASP A 328 -18.30 2.27 -8.97
CA ASP A 328 -17.55 1.44 -8.03
C ASP A 328 -16.51 0.62 -8.80
N ILE A 329 -15.26 1.06 -8.73
CA ILE A 329 -14.15 0.56 -9.54
C ILE A 329 -13.11 -0.07 -8.61
N CYS A 330 -12.90 -1.38 -8.71
CA CYS A 330 -12.02 -2.14 -7.81
C CYS A 330 -10.58 -1.56 -7.69
N PRO A 331 -9.91 -1.13 -8.78
CA PRO A 331 -8.63 -0.41 -8.67
C PRO A 331 -8.66 0.82 -7.76
N MET A 332 -9.72 1.64 -7.81
CA MET A 332 -9.86 2.80 -6.92
C MET A 332 -10.05 2.37 -5.46
N GLN A 333 -10.78 1.27 -5.23
CA GLN A 333 -10.90 0.67 -3.91
C GLN A 333 -9.55 0.20 -3.37
N ALA A 334 -8.73 -0.45 -4.19
CA ALA A 334 -7.39 -0.89 -3.85
C ALA A 334 -6.47 0.27 -3.45
N VAL A 335 -6.44 1.35 -4.24
CA VAL A 335 -5.59 2.53 -3.98
C VAL A 335 -6.01 3.23 -2.69
N ILE A 336 -7.26 3.66 -2.59
CA ILE A 336 -7.75 4.42 -1.44
C ILE A 336 -7.81 3.53 -0.20
N GLY A 337 -8.22 2.26 -0.34
CA GLY A 337 -8.28 1.30 0.75
C GLY A 337 -6.91 0.92 1.32
N GLY A 338 -5.89 0.80 0.46
CA GLY A 338 -4.51 0.59 0.88
C GLY A 338 -3.95 1.78 1.67
N ILE A 339 -4.16 3.01 1.17
CA ILE A 339 -3.73 4.23 1.87
C ILE A 339 -4.47 4.38 3.20
N ALA A 340 -5.80 4.24 3.22
CA ALA A 340 -6.59 4.35 4.44
C ALA A 340 -6.22 3.28 5.48
N ALA A 341 -5.92 2.05 5.06
CA ALA A 341 -5.41 1.01 5.96
C ALA A 341 -4.03 1.37 6.53
N GLN A 342 -3.16 2.00 5.73
CA GLN A 342 -1.89 2.52 6.24
C GLN A 342 -2.13 3.63 7.27
N GLU A 343 -3.08 4.53 7.06
CA GLU A 343 -3.46 5.54 8.07
C GLU A 343 -3.96 4.89 9.37
N VAL A 344 -4.72 3.79 9.31
CA VAL A 344 -5.09 3.01 10.52
C VAL A 344 -3.85 2.51 11.25
N MET A 345 -2.86 1.98 10.52
CA MET A 345 -1.60 1.51 11.13
C MET A 345 -0.81 2.66 11.75
N LYS A 346 -0.76 3.83 11.10
CA LYS A 346 -0.12 5.04 11.66
C LYS A 346 -0.81 5.47 12.94
N ALA A 347 -2.14 5.56 12.93
CA ALA A 347 -2.96 5.93 14.08
C ALA A 347 -2.69 4.99 15.27
N CYS A 348 -2.69 3.67 15.03
CA CYS A 348 -2.44 2.66 16.07
C CYS A 348 -1.01 2.66 16.62
N SER A 349 -0.02 3.09 15.83
CA SER A 349 1.39 2.88 16.14
C SER A 349 2.19 4.16 16.39
N GLY A 350 1.71 5.33 15.98
CA GLY A 350 2.52 6.56 15.97
C GLY A 350 3.76 6.47 15.08
N LYS A 351 3.81 5.53 14.12
CA LYS A 351 4.90 5.41 13.13
C LYS A 351 4.44 5.96 11.79
N PHE A 352 5.34 6.66 11.12
CA PHE A 352 5.16 7.48 9.92
C PHE A 352 4.30 8.73 10.12
N ASN A 353 4.57 9.74 9.29
CA ASN A 353 3.73 10.93 9.22
C ASN A 353 2.34 10.59 8.66
N PRO A 354 1.26 10.95 9.37
CA PRO A 354 -0.10 10.78 8.90
C PRO A 354 -0.48 11.82 7.85
N ILE A 355 -1.52 11.52 7.07
CA ILE A 355 -2.16 12.51 6.19
C ILE A 355 -2.73 13.63 7.07
N LYS A 356 -2.35 14.88 6.79
CA LYS A 356 -2.81 16.07 7.52
C LYS A 356 -3.41 17.11 6.57
N GLN A 357 -4.71 17.14 6.33
CA GLN A 357 -5.74 16.22 6.84
C GLN A 357 -6.55 15.56 5.72
N TRP A 358 -6.72 16.25 4.61
CA TRP A 358 -7.42 15.76 3.43
C TRP A 358 -6.44 15.29 2.38
N LEU A 359 -6.74 14.13 1.80
CA LEU A 359 -6.16 13.66 0.54
C LEU A 359 -7.32 13.53 -0.45
N TYR A 360 -7.19 14.20 -1.60
CA TYR A 360 -8.05 13.97 -2.76
C TYR A 360 -7.22 13.29 -3.83
N PHE A 361 -7.83 12.34 -4.51
CA PHE A 361 -7.21 11.57 -5.58
C PHE A 361 -8.24 11.35 -6.68
N ASP A 362 -7.82 11.49 -7.92
CA ASP A 362 -8.61 11.07 -9.08
C ASP A 362 -7.71 10.39 -10.10
N SER A 363 -8.34 9.63 -11.00
CA SER A 363 -7.67 9.03 -12.15
C SER A 363 -8.53 9.27 -13.39
N LEU A 364 -8.85 10.55 -13.63
CA LEU A 364 -9.72 10.97 -14.72
C LEU A 364 -9.15 10.69 -16.11
N GLU A 365 -7.84 10.49 -16.22
CA GLU A 365 -7.19 10.04 -17.46
C GLU A 365 -7.63 8.63 -17.89
N CYS A 366 -8.24 7.86 -16.98
CA CYS A 366 -8.85 6.57 -17.32
C CYS A 366 -10.27 6.71 -17.88
N TYR A 367 -10.90 7.88 -17.75
CA TYR A 367 -12.25 8.10 -18.27
C TYR A 367 -12.22 8.12 -19.80
N PRO A 368 -13.20 7.49 -20.50
CA PRO A 368 -13.27 7.52 -21.96
C PRO A 368 -13.22 8.94 -22.54
N GLU A 369 -12.64 9.10 -23.73
CA GLU A 369 -12.50 10.44 -24.33
C GLU A 369 -13.87 11.07 -24.62
N GLU A 370 -13.89 12.41 -24.74
CA GLU A 370 -15.13 13.15 -24.93
C GLU A 370 -15.84 12.73 -26.22
N GLY A 371 -17.09 12.26 -26.08
CA GLY A 371 -17.90 11.75 -27.20
C GLY A 371 -17.80 10.24 -27.44
N GLU A 372 -16.92 9.51 -26.72
CA GLU A 372 -16.85 8.04 -26.81
C GLU A 372 -17.91 7.32 -25.98
N LEU A 373 -18.51 8.01 -25.02
CA LEU A 373 -19.45 7.42 -24.06
C LEU A 373 -20.78 8.16 -24.07
N THR A 374 -21.88 7.43 -24.23
CA THR A 374 -23.24 7.96 -24.12
C THR A 374 -23.94 7.43 -22.86
N GLU A 375 -25.03 8.08 -22.45
CA GLU A 375 -25.87 7.59 -21.35
C GLU A 375 -26.39 6.16 -21.61
N ALA A 376 -26.62 5.81 -22.89
CA ALA A 376 -27.07 4.47 -23.27
C ALA A 376 -26.01 3.39 -22.99
N ASP A 377 -24.73 3.72 -23.15
CA ASP A 377 -23.60 2.81 -22.92
C ASP A 377 -23.37 2.55 -21.43
N CYS A 378 -23.79 3.50 -20.58
CA CYS A 378 -23.64 3.47 -19.12
C CYS A 378 -24.87 2.89 -18.40
N LYS A 379 -25.86 2.38 -19.14
CA LYS A 379 -27.06 1.81 -18.54
C LYS A 379 -26.73 0.63 -17.64
N THR A 380 -27.41 0.57 -16.50
CA THR A 380 -27.28 -0.50 -15.51
C THR A 380 -27.45 -1.88 -16.17
N THR A 381 -26.43 -2.72 -16.05
CA THR A 381 -26.46 -4.11 -16.52
C THR A 381 -27.06 -5.01 -15.44
N SER A 382 -27.53 -6.19 -15.86
CA SER A 382 -28.04 -7.23 -14.94
C SER A 382 -26.94 -8.16 -14.43
N ASP A 383 -25.68 -7.72 -14.46
CA ASP A 383 -24.52 -8.50 -14.03
C ASP A 383 -23.75 -7.79 -12.92
N ARG A 384 -22.72 -8.46 -12.41
CA ARG A 384 -21.90 -7.97 -11.31
C ARG A 384 -21.06 -6.73 -11.63
N TYR A 385 -20.97 -6.32 -12.90
CA TYR A 385 -20.12 -5.21 -13.34
C TYR A 385 -20.87 -3.89 -13.47
N GLN A 386 -22.15 -3.83 -13.08
CA GLN A 386 -23.02 -2.67 -13.32
C GLN A 386 -22.44 -1.31 -12.90
N ASN A 387 -21.74 -1.24 -11.77
CA ASN A 387 -21.17 0.03 -11.27
C ASN A 387 -19.83 0.37 -11.94
N GLN A 388 -19.16 -0.59 -12.57
CA GLN A 388 -18.03 -0.32 -13.45
C GLN A 388 -18.53 0.13 -14.82
N VAL A 389 -19.56 -0.53 -15.34
CA VAL A 389 -20.21 -0.18 -16.62
C VAL A 389 -20.83 1.21 -16.57
N SER A 390 -21.38 1.64 -15.43
CA SER A 390 -21.92 3.01 -15.30
C SER A 390 -20.87 4.12 -15.45
N VAL A 391 -19.58 3.79 -15.40
CA VAL A 391 -18.47 4.73 -15.59
C VAL A 391 -17.75 4.48 -16.92
N MET A 392 -17.46 3.22 -17.23
CA MET A 392 -16.58 2.85 -18.35
C MET A 392 -17.36 2.47 -19.62
N GLY A 393 -18.65 2.17 -19.50
CA GLY A 393 -19.51 1.70 -20.59
C GLY A 393 -19.45 0.19 -20.86
N ALA A 394 -20.55 -0.34 -21.42
CA ALA A 394 -20.69 -1.77 -21.69
C ALA A 394 -19.71 -2.30 -22.76
N GLU A 395 -19.39 -1.49 -23.77
CA GLU A 395 -18.41 -1.88 -24.79
C GLU A 395 -17.00 -1.99 -24.23
N PHE A 396 -16.62 -1.14 -23.27
CA PHE A 396 -15.35 -1.27 -22.56
C PHE A 396 -15.31 -2.56 -21.72
N GLN A 397 -16.39 -2.88 -21.01
CA GLN A 397 -16.50 -4.12 -20.25
C GLN A 397 -16.34 -5.36 -21.15
N LYS A 398 -16.92 -5.33 -22.36
CA LYS A 398 -16.77 -6.39 -23.35
C LYS A 398 -15.32 -6.51 -23.84
N LYS A 399 -14.64 -5.38 -24.08
CA LYS A 399 -13.21 -5.34 -24.43
C LYS A 399 -12.37 -5.97 -23.33
N LEU A 400 -12.63 -5.67 -22.05
CA LEU A 400 -11.95 -6.28 -20.89
C LEU A 400 -12.14 -7.80 -20.84
N GLY A 401 -13.36 -8.27 -21.05
CA GLY A 401 -13.68 -9.69 -21.03
C GLY A 401 -12.93 -10.52 -22.08
N ASN A 402 -12.57 -9.92 -23.22
CA ASN A 402 -11.86 -10.57 -24.33
C ASN A 402 -10.33 -10.50 -24.24
N GLN A 403 -9.77 -9.87 -23.19
CA GLN A 403 -8.32 -9.69 -23.08
C GLN A 403 -7.59 -11.03 -22.84
N LYS A 404 -6.39 -11.14 -23.41
CA LYS A 404 -5.45 -12.24 -23.17
C LYS A 404 -4.19 -11.71 -22.49
N TYR A 405 -4.07 -11.91 -21.18
CA TYR A 405 -2.96 -11.35 -20.40
C TYR A 405 -2.00 -12.42 -19.90
N PHE A 406 -0.71 -12.11 -19.90
CA PHE A 406 0.30 -12.91 -19.22
C PHE A 406 0.78 -12.19 -17.97
N MET A 407 0.55 -12.80 -16.81
CA MET A 407 1.01 -12.26 -15.52
C MET A 407 2.23 -13.05 -15.03
N VAL A 408 3.33 -12.35 -14.79
CA VAL A 408 4.59 -12.96 -14.34
C VAL A 408 4.79 -12.70 -12.86
N GLY A 409 4.66 -13.74 -12.05
CA GLY A 409 4.68 -13.66 -10.59
C GLY A 409 3.28 -13.70 -9.97
N SER A 410 3.14 -14.43 -8.87
CA SER A 410 1.91 -14.54 -8.07
C SER A 410 2.17 -14.26 -6.59
N GLY A 411 3.17 -13.42 -6.31
CA GLY A 411 3.51 -12.90 -4.99
C GLY A 411 2.52 -11.85 -4.48
N ALA A 412 3.02 -10.85 -3.74
CA ALA A 412 2.16 -9.82 -3.13
C ALA A 412 1.40 -9.00 -4.17
N ILE A 413 2.13 -8.42 -5.13
CA ILE A 413 1.56 -7.68 -6.27
C ILE A 413 0.65 -8.60 -7.09
N GLY A 414 1.07 -9.83 -7.37
CA GLY A 414 0.32 -10.76 -8.20
C GLY A 414 -1.03 -11.17 -7.58
N CYS A 415 -1.09 -11.31 -6.25
CA CYS A 415 -2.35 -11.54 -5.55
C CYS A 415 -3.33 -10.36 -5.70
N GLU A 416 -2.84 -9.13 -5.55
CA GLU A 416 -3.66 -7.92 -5.70
C GLU A 416 -4.11 -7.70 -7.15
N LEU A 417 -3.20 -7.91 -8.12
CA LEU A 417 -3.53 -7.86 -9.55
C LEU A 417 -4.59 -8.88 -9.92
N LEU A 418 -4.48 -10.13 -9.45
CA LEU A 418 -5.49 -11.15 -9.75
C LEU A 418 -6.86 -10.83 -9.14
N LYS A 419 -6.90 -10.29 -7.92
CA LYS A 419 -8.17 -9.82 -7.34
C LYS A 419 -8.75 -8.67 -8.16
N ASN A 420 -7.92 -7.71 -8.58
CA ASN A 420 -8.38 -6.62 -9.45
C ASN A 420 -8.87 -7.15 -10.80
N PHE A 421 -8.12 -8.03 -11.47
CA PHE A 421 -8.51 -8.67 -12.73
C PHE A 421 -9.83 -9.44 -12.62
N ALA A 422 -10.02 -10.17 -11.51
CA ALA A 422 -11.27 -10.85 -11.22
C ALA A 422 -12.43 -9.86 -11.08
N MET A 423 -12.25 -8.75 -10.37
CA MET A 423 -13.32 -7.78 -10.11
C MET A 423 -13.65 -6.91 -11.33
N ILE A 424 -12.65 -6.47 -12.09
CA ILE A 424 -12.88 -5.69 -13.33
C ILE A 424 -13.43 -6.55 -14.48
N GLY A 425 -13.41 -7.88 -14.34
CA GLY A 425 -13.91 -8.79 -15.37
C GLY A 425 -12.95 -9.00 -16.53
N LEU A 426 -11.63 -8.87 -16.30
CA LEU A 426 -10.62 -9.18 -17.29
C LEU A 426 -10.73 -10.66 -17.68
N ALA A 427 -10.64 -10.97 -18.98
CA ALA A 427 -10.62 -12.35 -19.47
C ALA A 427 -11.85 -13.22 -19.04
N CYS A 428 -12.99 -12.58 -18.80
CA CYS A 428 -14.22 -13.26 -18.38
C CYS A 428 -15.17 -13.64 -19.54
N SER A 429 -14.82 -13.30 -20.78
CA SER A 429 -15.58 -13.66 -21.99
C SER A 429 -15.08 -14.96 -22.63
N GLU A 430 -15.70 -15.37 -23.75
CA GLU A 430 -15.35 -16.61 -24.46
C GLU A 430 -13.87 -16.68 -24.89
N ASP A 431 -13.37 -15.61 -25.49
CA ASP A 431 -12.01 -15.53 -26.04
C ASP A 431 -10.94 -15.04 -25.04
N GLY A 432 -11.36 -14.63 -23.84
CA GLY A 432 -10.46 -14.14 -22.81
C GLY A 432 -9.66 -15.23 -22.12
N CYS A 433 -8.42 -14.93 -21.73
CA CYS A 433 -7.60 -15.85 -20.92
C CYS A 433 -6.49 -15.12 -20.16
N ILE A 434 -6.28 -15.46 -18.89
CA ILE A 434 -5.10 -15.05 -18.13
C ILE A 434 -4.16 -16.24 -18.00
N THR A 435 -2.95 -16.14 -18.52
CA THR A 435 -1.88 -17.08 -18.16
C THR A 435 -1.10 -16.49 -17.01
N ILE A 436 -0.89 -17.26 -15.94
CA ILE A 436 -0.06 -16.82 -14.82
C ILE A 436 1.10 -17.79 -14.62
N THR A 437 2.27 -17.30 -14.24
CA THR A 437 3.40 -18.19 -13.94
C THR A 437 4.15 -17.73 -12.70
N ASP A 438 4.51 -18.70 -11.87
CA ASP A 438 5.32 -18.50 -10.67
C ASP A 438 5.92 -19.85 -10.29
N MET A 439 7.24 -19.90 -10.14
CA MET A 439 7.97 -21.13 -9.80
C MET A 439 7.96 -21.44 -8.31
N ASP A 440 7.57 -20.47 -7.48
CA ASP A 440 7.68 -20.58 -6.04
C ASP A 440 6.50 -21.34 -5.42
N ILE A 441 6.78 -21.86 -4.22
CA ILE A 441 5.80 -22.41 -3.31
C ILE A 441 5.43 -21.39 -2.22
N ILE A 442 4.26 -21.59 -1.61
CA ILE A 442 3.75 -20.72 -0.54
C ILE A 442 4.48 -21.01 0.77
N GLU A 443 4.99 -19.96 1.40
CA GLU A 443 5.60 -19.98 2.73
C GLU A 443 4.75 -19.26 3.79
N LYS A 444 5.01 -19.52 5.07
CA LYS A 444 4.30 -18.87 6.19
C LYS A 444 4.39 -17.33 6.14
N SER A 445 5.59 -16.81 5.85
CA SER A 445 5.86 -15.36 5.79
C SER A 445 5.13 -14.64 4.64
N ASN A 446 4.62 -15.40 3.67
CA ASN A 446 3.89 -14.86 2.53
C ASN A 446 2.46 -14.45 2.91
N LEU A 447 1.84 -15.18 3.85
CA LEU A 447 0.44 -15.04 4.22
C LEU A 447 0.10 -13.64 4.75
N ASN A 448 1.06 -12.90 5.30
CA ASN A 448 0.88 -11.54 5.78
C ASN A 448 0.59 -10.51 4.67
N ARG A 449 0.93 -10.80 3.40
CA ARG A 449 0.70 -9.86 2.27
C ARG A 449 0.22 -10.51 0.98
N GLN A 450 0.07 -11.83 0.96
CA GLN A 450 -0.41 -12.62 -0.18
C GLN A 450 -1.75 -13.23 0.20
N PHE A 451 -2.78 -12.38 0.31
CA PHE A 451 -4.05 -12.70 0.96
C PHE A 451 -4.91 -13.73 0.22
N LEU A 452 -4.56 -14.10 -1.01
CA LEU A 452 -5.20 -15.21 -1.73
C LEU A 452 -4.87 -16.57 -1.11
N PHE A 453 -3.81 -16.65 -0.30
CA PHE A 453 -3.35 -17.88 0.33
C PHE A 453 -3.86 -18.00 1.77
N ARG A 454 -3.97 -19.24 2.24
CA ARG A 454 -4.32 -19.57 3.63
C ARG A 454 -3.21 -20.42 4.27
N PRO A 455 -3.19 -20.55 5.61
CA PRO A 455 -2.24 -21.42 6.29
C PRO A 455 -2.21 -22.88 5.79
N HIS A 456 -3.33 -23.38 5.27
CA HIS A 456 -3.42 -24.73 4.71
C HIS A 456 -2.85 -24.85 3.28
N ASP A 457 -2.57 -23.74 2.60
CA ASP A 457 -1.97 -23.73 1.26
C ASP A 457 -0.44 -23.74 1.29
N VAL A 458 0.19 -23.57 2.46
CA VAL A 458 1.65 -23.64 2.62
C VAL A 458 2.21 -24.93 2.00
N GLN A 459 3.38 -24.84 1.35
CA GLN A 459 4.01 -25.90 0.54
C GLN A 459 3.31 -26.23 -0.80
N HIS A 460 2.29 -25.48 -1.21
CA HIS A 460 1.71 -25.60 -2.56
C HIS A 460 2.22 -24.52 -3.51
N PRO A 461 2.19 -24.75 -4.84
CA PRO A 461 2.58 -23.74 -5.83
C PRO A 461 1.72 -22.49 -5.76
N LYS A 462 2.36 -21.30 -5.73
CA LYS A 462 1.67 -20.01 -5.61
C LYS A 462 0.67 -19.80 -6.76
N SER A 463 1.11 -19.98 -8.00
CA SER A 463 0.29 -19.74 -9.19
C SER A 463 -1.01 -20.54 -9.17
N THR A 464 -0.92 -21.83 -8.90
CA THR A 464 -2.10 -22.73 -8.91
C THR A 464 -3.10 -22.36 -7.82
N ARG A 465 -2.63 -21.97 -6.62
CA ARG A 465 -3.51 -21.56 -5.52
C ARG A 465 -4.12 -20.18 -5.76
N ALA A 466 -3.34 -19.24 -6.31
CA ALA A 466 -3.80 -17.89 -6.62
C ALA A 466 -4.90 -17.93 -7.69
N ALA A 467 -4.72 -18.74 -8.73
CA ALA A 467 -5.74 -18.97 -9.76
C ALA A 467 -7.06 -19.48 -9.17
N LYS A 468 -7.00 -20.50 -8.31
CA LYS A 468 -8.20 -21.06 -7.66
C LYS A 468 -8.91 -20.02 -6.79
N ALA A 469 -8.17 -19.23 -6.03
CA ALA A 469 -8.73 -18.17 -5.19
C ALA A 469 -9.42 -17.10 -6.05
N ALA A 470 -8.78 -16.62 -7.12
CA ALA A 470 -9.34 -15.62 -8.02
C ALA A 470 -10.62 -16.10 -8.72
N VAL A 471 -10.66 -17.36 -9.20
CA VAL A 471 -11.87 -17.98 -9.78
C VAL A 471 -12.99 -18.10 -8.73
N SER A 472 -12.68 -18.30 -7.46
CA SER A 472 -13.70 -18.32 -6.39
C SER A 472 -14.32 -16.94 -6.12
N MET A 473 -13.60 -15.86 -6.44
CA MET A 473 -14.09 -14.49 -6.36
C MET A 473 -14.94 -14.15 -7.59
N ASN A 474 -14.53 -14.62 -8.78
CA ASN A 474 -15.28 -14.48 -10.01
C ASN A 474 -15.27 -15.79 -10.84
N PRO A 475 -16.37 -16.56 -10.82
CA PRO A 475 -16.46 -17.83 -11.55
C PRO A 475 -16.30 -17.71 -13.07
N SER A 476 -16.52 -16.53 -13.64
CA SER A 476 -16.36 -16.29 -15.08
C SER A 476 -14.90 -16.11 -15.51
N LEU A 477 -13.98 -15.91 -14.56
CA LEU A 477 -12.56 -15.68 -14.83
C LEU A 477 -11.90 -16.93 -15.43
N LYS A 478 -11.22 -16.77 -16.57
CA LYS A 478 -10.45 -17.84 -17.21
C LYS A 478 -8.97 -17.67 -16.95
N ILE A 479 -8.38 -18.68 -16.29
CA ILE A 479 -6.99 -18.63 -15.86
C ILE A 479 -6.27 -19.96 -16.07
N ILE A 480 -5.05 -19.89 -16.59
CA ILE A 480 -4.15 -21.02 -16.82
C ILE A 480 -2.89 -20.82 -15.96
N PRO A 481 -2.74 -21.59 -14.87
CA PRO A 481 -1.56 -21.47 -14.00
C PRO A 481 -0.40 -22.35 -14.49
N HIS A 482 0.75 -21.73 -14.67
CA HIS A 482 2.04 -22.35 -14.93
C HIS A 482 2.96 -22.26 -13.71
N GLN A 483 3.99 -23.11 -13.66
CA GLN A 483 4.98 -23.14 -12.58
C GLN A 483 6.41 -22.91 -13.10
N ASN A 484 6.52 -22.22 -14.23
CA ASN A 484 7.79 -22.06 -14.93
C ASN A 484 8.48 -20.77 -14.47
N ARG A 485 9.81 -20.82 -14.28
CA ARG A 485 10.62 -19.62 -14.15
C ARG A 485 10.75 -18.95 -15.51
N VAL A 486 10.25 -17.73 -15.65
CA VAL A 486 10.41 -16.97 -16.89
C VAL A 486 11.88 -16.65 -17.13
N GLY A 487 12.33 -16.91 -18.36
CA GLY A 487 13.70 -16.67 -18.81
C GLY A 487 14.01 -17.49 -20.07
N PRO A 488 15.24 -17.38 -20.59
CA PRO A 488 15.65 -18.01 -21.86
C PRO A 488 15.37 -19.52 -21.91
N GLU A 489 15.48 -20.23 -20.79
CA GLU A 489 15.26 -21.68 -20.71
C GLU A 489 13.79 -22.11 -20.89
N THR A 490 12.85 -21.16 -20.87
CA THR A 490 11.41 -21.44 -21.01
C THR A 490 10.80 -20.86 -22.29
N GLU A 491 11.63 -20.40 -23.23
CA GLU A 491 11.16 -19.86 -24.52
C GLU A 491 10.52 -20.91 -25.42
N ASN A 492 10.80 -22.20 -25.19
CA ASN A 492 10.07 -23.28 -25.85
C ASN A 492 8.60 -23.37 -25.42
N ILE A 493 8.27 -22.89 -24.20
CA ILE A 493 6.90 -22.81 -23.68
C ILE A 493 6.30 -21.44 -24.04
N TYR A 494 7.04 -20.36 -23.75
CA TYR A 494 6.64 -18.98 -24.02
C TYR A 494 7.22 -18.50 -25.36
N ASN A 495 6.87 -19.26 -26.41
CA ASN A 495 7.35 -19.08 -27.77
C ASN A 495 6.64 -17.93 -28.51
N ASP A 496 6.92 -17.79 -29.81
CA ASP A 496 6.31 -16.78 -30.68
C ASP A 496 4.78 -16.84 -30.67
N GLU A 497 4.21 -18.04 -30.85
CA GLU A 497 2.76 -18.25 -30.86
C GLU A 497 2.10 -17.80 -29.54
N PHE A 498 2.75 -18.10 -28.41
CA PHE A 498 2.28 -17.65 -27.10
C PHE A 498 2.21 -16.12 -27.02
N PHE A 499 3.32 -15.43 -27.32
CA PHE A 499 3.36 -13.96 -27.21
C PHE A 499 2.48 -13.28 -28.25
N GLU A 500 2.45 -13.76 -29.50
CA GLU A 500 1.60 -13.22 -30.56
C GLU A 500 0.12 -13.23 -30.17
N GLY A 501 -0.33 -14.27 -29.47
CA GLY A 501 -1.71 -14.40 -28.96
C GLY A 501 -2.06 -13.48 -27.78
N LEU A 502 -1.09 -12.84 -27.12
CA LEU A 502 -1.35 -11.96 -25.97
C LEU A 502 -1.85 -10.57 -26.40
N THR A 503 -2.67 -9.96 -25.55
CA THR A 503 -2.98 -8.53 -25.61
C THR A 503 -1.98 -7.69 -24.82
N GLY A 504 -1.53 -8.18 -23.66
CA GLY A 504 -0.58 -7.47 -22.80
C GLY A 504 0.05 -8.37 -21.75
N VAL A 505 1.03 -7.80 -21.04
CA VAL A 505 1.80 -8.46 -19.97
C VAL A 505 1.74 -7.61 -18.70
N ALA A 506 1.64 -8.26 -17.55
CA ALA A 506 1.73 -7.60 -16.24
C ALA A 506 2.80 -8.29 -15.38
N ASN A 507 3.82 -7.54 -14.97
CA ASN A 507 4.84 -8.02 -14.06
C ASN A 507 4.39 -7.84 -12.60
N ALA A 508 4.64 -8.87 -11.82
CA ALA A 508 4.41 -8.95 -10.38
C ALA A 508 5.62 -9.60 -9.69
N LEU A 509 6.81 -9.16 -10.11
CA LEU A 509 8.10 -9.73 -9.75
C LEU A 509 8.62 -9.14 -8.43
N ASP A 510 9.41 -9.92 -7.70
CA ASP A 510 10.09 -9.49 -6.48
C ASP A 510 11.55 -9.13 -6.75
N ASN A 511 11.84 -7.85 -7.03
CA ASN A 511 13.19 -7.29 -7.19
C ASN A 511 14.18 -8.12 -8.04
N VAL A 512 13.71 -8.82 -9.07
CA VAL A 512 14.59 -9.53 -10.01
C VAL A 512 14.77 -8.70 -11.27
N GLU A 513 15.59 -7.66 -11.17
CA GLU A 513 15.97 -6.81 -12.31
C GLU A 513 16.28 -7.64 -13.59
N PRO A 514 16.99 -8.79 -13.52
CA PRO A 514 17.19 -9.63 -14.71
C PRO A 514 15.91 -10.17 -15.36
N VAL A 515 14.88 -10.53 -14.58
CA VAL A 515 13.61 -11.06 -15.11
C VAL A 515 12.73 -9.92 -15.63
N SER A 516 12.71 -8.77 -14.94
CA SER A 516 12.02 -7.56 -15.43
C SER A 516 12.62 -7.10 -16.76
N MET A 517 13.95 -7.01 -16.86
CA MET A 517 14.64 -6.69 -18.12
C MET A 517 14.41 -7.75 -19.21
N TYR A 518 14.36 -9.03 -18.85
CA TYR A 518 14.03 -10.09 -19.80
C TYR A 518 12.62 -9.90 -20.37
N MET A 519 11.63 -9.68 -19.51
CA MET A 519 10.24 -9.46 -19.94
C MET A 519 10.07 -8.18 -20.76
N ASP A 520 10.74 -7.09 -20.37
CA ASP A 520 10.79 -5.85 -21.15
C ASP A 520 11.28 -6.10 -22.58
N ARG A 521 12.42 -6.81 -22.74
CA ARG A 521 12.95 -7.17 -24.07
C ARG A 521 11.98 -8.01 -24.89
N ARG A 522 11.31 -8.99 -24.28
CA ARG A 522 10.30 -9.82 -24.95
C ARG A 522 9.09 -8.97 -25.38
N CYS A 523 8.58 -8.10 -24.50
CA CYS A 523 7.46 -7.21 -24.79
C CYS A 523 7.79 -6.22 -25.92
N VAL A 524 9.00 -5.65 -25.94
CA VAL A 524 9.47 -4.80 -27.03
C VAL A 524 9.54 -5.59 -28.34
N TYR A 525 10.10 -6.80 -28.33
CA TYR A 525 10.22 -7.65 -29.53
C TYR A 525 8.86 -8.00 -30.14
N TYR A 526 7.90 -8.45 -29.33
CA TYR A 526 6.55 -8.82 -29.79
C TYR A 526 5.55 -7.67 -29.80
N ARG A 527 5.98 -6.44 -29.46
CA ARG A 527 5.15 -5.23 -29.43
C ARG A 527 3.91 -5.41 -28.54
N LYS A 528 4.13 -5.90 -27.32
CA LYS A 528 3.09 -6.07 -26.30
C LYS A 528 3.22 -4.99 -25.24
N SER A 529 2.08 -4.50 -24.76
CA SER A 529 2.07 -3.61 -23.60
C SER A 529 2.58 -4.34 -22.37
N LEU A 530 3.32 -3.61 -21.52
CA LEU A 530 3.84 -4.12 -20.26
C LEU A 530 3.42 -3.19 -19.12
N LEU A 531 2.80 -3.77 -18.10
CA LEU A 531 2.54 -3.12 -16.82
C LEU A 531 3.60 -3.58 -15.83
N GLU A 532 4.44 -2.66 -15.37
CA GLU A 532 5.53 -2.90 -14.42
C GLU A 532 5.23 -2.24 -13.08
N SER A 533 5.57 -2.90 -11.98
CA SER A 533 5.37 -2.34 -10.64
C SER A 533 6.31 -2.97 -9.62
N GLY A 534 6.75 -2.14 -8.66
CA GLY A 534 7.68 -2.54 -7.60
C GLY A 534 7.24 -2.00 -6.24
N THR A 535 7.65 -2.68 -5.16
CA THR A 535 7.42 -2.23 -3.79
C THR A 535 8.65 -2.45 -2.91
N LEU A 536 8.92 -1.49 -2.03
CA LEU A 536 9.98 -1.59 -1.01
C LEU A 536 9.48 -0.94 0.29
N GLY A 537 9.00 -1.78 1.21
CA GLY A 537 8.41 -1.30 2.46
C GLY A 537 7.16 -0.45 2.22
N THR A 538 7.21 0.83 2.60
CA THR A 538 6.12 1.81 2.36
C THR A 538 6.24 2.51 1.00
N LYS A 539 7.28 2.23 0.22
CA LYS A 539 7.52 2.81 -1.10
C LYS A 539 6.98 1.88 -2.19
N GLY A 540 6.52 2.47 -3.29
CA GLY A 540 6.12 1.72 -4.48
C GLY A 540 6.25 2.58 -5.73
N ASN A 541 6.37 1.92 -6.89
CA ASN A 541 6.43 2.54 -8.20
C ASN A 541 5.59 1.74 -9.20
N VAL A 542 5.10 2.43 -10.22
CA VAL A 542 4.37 1.84 -11.36
C VAL A 542 4.92 2.46 -12.63
N GLN A 543 5.15 1.65 -13.67
CA GLN A 543 5.55 2.10 -14.99
C GLN A 543 4.75 1.36 -16.05
N VAL A 544 4.30 2.08 -17.07
CA VAL A 544 3.60 1.51 -18.23
C VAL A 544 4.49 1.61 -19.46
N VAL A 545 4.65 0.51 -20.19
CA VAL A 545 5.35 0.47 -21.47
C VAL A 545 4.33 0.21 -22.57
N LEU A 546 4.14 1.20 -23.45
CA LEU A 546 3.22 1.14 -24.58
C LEU A 546 4.00 1.07 -25.89
N PRO A 547 3.78 0.03 -26.72
CA PRO A 547 4.45 -0.11 -28.01
C PRO A 547 4.31 1.14 -28.87
N PHE A 548 5.42 1.61 -29.44
CA PHE A 548 5.48 2.78 -30.33
C PHE A 548 5.11 4.13 -29.69
N LEU A 549 4.99 4.20 -28.35
CA LEU A 549 4.62 5.44 -27.66
C LEU A 549 5.60 5.82 -26.54
N THR A 550 5.87 4.90 -25.61
CA THR A 550 6.77 5.17 -24.47
C THR A 550 8.13 4.53 -24.68
N GLU A 551 9.11 4.93 -23.87
CA GLU A 551 10.35 4.16 -23.72
C GLU A 551 10.10 2.81 -23.02
N SER A 552 11.06 1.90 -23.15
CA SER A 552 11.04 0.59 -22.48
C SER A 552 11.55 0.70 -21.05
N TYR A 553 11.27 -0.30 -20.20
CA TYR A 553 11.74 -0.31 -18.82
C TYR A 553 13.27 -0.17 -18.74
N SER A 554 14.00 -0.90 -19.61
CA SER A 554 15.46 -0.90 -19.67
C SER A 554 16.09 0.32 -20.36
N SER A 555 15.29 1.34 -20.75
CA SER A 555 15.81 2.59 -21.31
C SER A 555 16.41 3.52 -20.25
N SER A 556 16.00 3.36 -18.99
CA SER A 556 16.54 4.07 -17.83
C SER A 556 17.40 3.15 -16.98
N GLN A 557 18.33 3.73 -16.20
CA GLN A 557 19.22 2.96 -15.34
C GLN A 557 18.96 3.29 -13.87
N ASP A 558 18.57 2.26 -13.12
CA ASP A 558 18.43 2.36 -11.67
C ASP A 558 19.81 2.37 -10.99
N PRO A 559 19.94 3.00 -9.80
CA PRO A 559 21.16 2.92 -9.01
C PRO A 559 21.53 1.46 -8.72
N PRO A 560 22.81 1.06 -8.90
CA PRO A 560 23.22 -0.31 -8.64
C PRO A 560 23.10 -0.63 -7.15
N GLU A 561 22.90 -1.91 -6.84
CA GLU A 561 22.99 -2.38 -5.45
C GLU A 561 24.34 -2.00 -4.83
N LYS A 562 24.30 -1.56 -3.57
CA LYS A 562 25.51 -1.19 -2.83
C LYS A 562 26.40 -2.43 -2.63
N SER A 563 27.52 -2.48 -3.33
CA SER A 563 28.54 -3.52 -3.11
C SER A 563 29.57 -3.07 -2.06
N ILE A 564 29.89 -3.95 -1.10
CA ILE A 564 30.94 -3.68 -0.11
C ILE A 564 32.31 -3.98 -0.73
N PRO A 565 33.31 -3.08 -0.65
CA PRO A 565 34.64 -3.35 -1.17
C PRO A 565 35.27 -4.61 -0.55
N ILE A 566 35.90 -5.43 -1.38
CA ILE A 566 36.43 -6.74 -0.95
C ILE A 566 37.52 -6.62 0.13
N CYS A 567 38.30 -5.53 0.12
CA CYS A 567 39.32 -5.26 1.14
C CYS A 567 38.67 -4.99 2.51
N THR A 568 37.57 -4.24 2.52
CA THR A 568 36.77 -3.96 3.71
C THR A 568 36.16 -5.24 4.27
N LEU A 569 35.57 -6.10 3.42
CA LEU A 569 35.00 -7.38 3.84
C LEU A 569 36.05 -8.31 4.46
N LYS A 570 37.23 -8.43 3.85
CA LYS A 570 38.24 -9.42 4.26
C LYS A 570 39.10 -8.99 5.44
N ASN A 571 39.45 -7.70 5.51
CA ASN A 571 40.50 -7.23 6.41
C ASN A 571 40.05 -6.12 7.37
N PHE A 572 39.10 -5.27 6.97
CA PHE A 572 38.77 -4.04 7.70
C PHE A 572 37.26 -3.81 7.85
N PRO A 573 36.49 -4.76 8.43
CA PRO A 573 35.07 -4.54 8.67
C PRO A 573 34.87 -3.49 9.78
N ASN A 574 34.05 -2.47 9.52
CA ASN A 574 33.72 -1.40 10.45
C ASN A 574 32.20 -1.22 10.66
N ALA A 575 31.38 -2.05 10.00
CA ALA A 575 29.93 -2.08 10.12
C ALA A 575 29.46 -3.54 10.22
N ILE A 576 28.31 -3.77 10.85
CA ILE A 576 27.81 -5.14 11.09
C ILE A 576 27.49 -5.85 9.77
N GLU A 577 27.02 -5.12 8.77
CA GLU A 577 26.72 -5.59 7.42
C GLU A 577 27.95 -6.23 6.76
N HIS A 578 29.15 -5.71 7.03
CA HIS A 578 30.40 -6.27 6.49
C HIS A 578 30.65 -7.67 7.05
N THR A 579 30.43 -7.84 8.36
CA THR A 579 30.61 -9.15 9.01
C THR A 579 29.52 -10.14 8.62
N ILE A 580 28.29 -9.68 8.36
CA ILE A 580 27.19 -10.52 7.89
C ILE A 580 27.48 -11.03 6.47
N GLN A 581 27.92 -10.15 5.56
CA GLN A 581 28.29 -10.55 4.21
C GLN A 581 29.49 -11.49 4.23
N TRP A 582 30.52 -11.20 5.04
CA TRP A 582 31.65 -12.12 5.25
C TRP A 582 31.18 -13.48 5.75
N ALA A 583 30.28 -13.54 6.74
CA ALA A 583 29.79 -14.80 7.29
C ALA A 583 28.98 -15.61 6.26
N ARG A 584 28.23 -14.93 5.38
CA ARG A 584 27.55 -15.57 4.23
C ARG A 584 28.55 -16.17 3.25
N ASP A 585 29.61 -15.43 2.93
CA ASP A 585 30.66 -15.91 2.02
C ASP A 585 31.41 -17.12 2.61
N GLU A 586 31.69 -17.10 3.92
CA GLU A 586 32.27 -18.25 4.63
C GLU A 586 31.33 -19.46 4.62
N PHE A 587 30.02 -19.27 4.82
CA PHE A 587 29.05 -20.35 4.76
C PHE A 587 29.04 -21.02 3.37
N GLU A 588 28.97 -20.23 2.30
CA GLU A 588 29.04 -20.73 0.92
C GLU A 588 30.38 -21.43 0.63
N GLY A 589 31.49 -20.83 1.08
CA GLY A 589 32.84 -21.33 0.89
C GLY A 589 33.15 -22.62 1.65
N LEU A 590 32.54 -22.84 2.82
CA LEU A 590 32.75 -24.03 3.64
C LEU A 590 31.77 -25.16 3.33
N PHE A 591 30.51 -24.85 3.07
CA PHE A 591 29.45 -25.87 3.05
C PHE A 591 28.87 -26.12 1.66
N ARG A 592 28.95 -25.17 0.72
CA ARG A 592 28.37 -25.34 -0.62
C ARG A 592 29.42 -25.61 -1.68
N ASN A 593 30.36 -24.69 -1.88
CA ASN A 593 31.34 -24.76 -2.97
C ASN A 593 32.16 -26.06 -2.94
N PRO A 594 32.67 -26.53 -1.78
CA PRO A 594 33.41 -27.80 -1.73
C PRO A 594 32.53 -28.99 -2.09
N GLN A 595 31.27 -29.01 -1.65
CA GLN A 595 30.32 -30.08 -1.94
C GLN A 595 29.97 -30.14 -3.45
N GLU A 596 29.72 -28.99 -4.07
CA GLU A 596 29.46 -28.90 -5.51
C GLU A 596 30.68 -29.37 -6.31
N ASN A 597 31.89 -28.93 -5.96
CA ASN A 597 33.12 -29.35 -6.61
C ASN A 597 33.37 -30.86 -6.51
N VAL A 598 33.14 -31.46 -5.33
CA VAL A 598 33.24 -32.91 -5.14
C VAL A 598 32.17 -33.64 -5.96
N SER A 599 30.93 -33.15 -5.97
CA SER A 599 29.83 -33.76 -6.72
C SER A 599 30.09 -33.71 -8.23
N LEU A 600 30.61 -32.59 -8.73
CA LEU A 600 31.04 -32.45 -10.12
C LEU A 600 32.18 -33.42 -10.44
N TYR A 601 33.22 -33.47 -9.60
CA TYR A 601 34.34 -34.39 -9.80
C TYR A 601 33.88 -35.85 -9.90
N ILE A 602 33.01 -36.29 -8.99
CA ILE A 602 32.45 -37.66 -9.00
C ILE A 602 31.60 -37.93 -10.24
N LYS A 603 30.93 -36.92 -10.82
CA LYS A 603 30.11 -37.08 -12.03
C LYS A 603 30.93 -37.32 -13.30
N TYR A 604 32.21 -36.92 -13.30
CA TYR A 604 33.13 -37.04 -14.44
C TYR A 604 34.19 -38.15 -14.29
N VAL A 605 34.22 -38.83 -13.14
CA VAL A 605 35.00 -40.06 -12.89
C VAL A 605 34.05 -41.25 -12.95
#